data_AF-A0A183TGS9-F1
#
_entry.id   AF-A0A183TGS9-F1
#
_cell.length_a   1.000
_cell.length_b   1.000
_cell.length_c   1.000
_cell.angle_alpha   90.00
_cell.angle_beta   90.00
_cell.angle_gamma   90.00
#
_symmetry.space_group_name_H-M   'P 1'
#
loop_
_entity.id
_entity.type
_entity.pdbx_description
1 polymer ?
#
loop_
_entity_poly.entity_id
_entity_poly.type
_entity_poly.pdbx_seq_one_letter_code
_entity_poly.pdbx_strand_id
1 'polypeptide(L)' 'LAAMVTQPRLTLRCIPLGQSFRSDWYAGCFCFRFWQFGAWEEVIVDDRLPVRPGGRPLFVHSNRQTEFWPALLEKAYAK' A
#
# COMPACT_ATOMS: atom_id res chain seq x y z
N LEU A 1 10.48 1.83 -4.40
CA LEU A 1 9.79 0.81 -3.56
C LEU A 1 10.76 -0.18 -2.93
N ALA A 2 11.58 -0.92 -3.69
CA ALA A 2 12.49 -1.94 -3.16
C ALA A 2 13.44 -1.45 -2.04
N ALA A 3 13.99 -0.24 -2.15
CA ALA A 3 14.86 0.37 -1.14
C ALA A 3 14.15 0.68 0.19
N MET A 4 12.84 1.00 0.16
CA MET A 4 12.06 1.20 1.40
C MET A 4 11.96 -0.11 2.18
N VAL A 5 11.67 -1.21 1.48
CA VAL A 5 11.54 -2.55 2.09
C VAL A 5 12.84 -2.97 2.80
N THR A 6 13.99 -2.54 2.29
CA THR A 6 15.32 -2.84 2.85
C THR A 6 15.59 -2.12 4.17
N GLN A 7 14.82 -1.08 4.51
CA GLN A 7 14.93 -0.32 5.76
C GLN A 7 13.63 -0.39 6.58
N PRO A 8 13.52 -1.38 7.50
CA PRO A 8 12.31 -1.63 8.29
C PRO A 8 11.81 -0.38 9.06
N ARG A 9 12.73 0.45 9.55
CA ARG A 9 12.40 1.68 10.29
C ARG A 9 11.68 2.72 9.43
N LEU A 10 12.00 2.79 8.14
CA LEU A 10 11.34 3.70 7.20
C LEU A 10 10.01 3.13 6.75
N THR A 11 9.95 1.82 6.48
CA THR A 11 8.69 1.14 6.14
C THR A 11 7.62 1.32 7.21
N LEU A 12 7.98 1.19 8.50
CA LEU A 12 7.05 1.40 9.61
C LEU A 12 6.55 2.84 9.74
N ARG A 13 7.30 3.82 9.22
CA ARG A 13 6.86 5.22 9.17
C ARG A 13 5.95 5.48 7.97
N CYS A 14 6.24 4.88 6.82
CA CYS A 14 5.45 5.04 5.60
C CYS A 14 4.14 4.23 5.61
N ILE A 15 4.09 3.12 6.32
CA ILE A 15 2.93 2.23 6.41
C ILE A 15 2.48 2.17 7.87
N PRO A 16 1.45 2.95 8.27
CA PRO A 16 0.87 2.87 9.59
C PRO A 16 0.49 1.43 9.97
N LEU A 17 0.88 1.00 11.17
CA LEU A 17 0.54 -0.31 11.72
C LEU A 17 -0.97 -0.42 12.00
N GLY A 18 -1.48 -1.66 11.99
CA GLY A 18 -2.88 -1.96 12.30
C GLY A 18 -3.81 -1.99 11.08
N GLN A 19 -3.30 -1.65 9.90
CA GLN A 19 -4.04 -1.81 8.65
C GLN A 19 -4.04 -3.27 8.20
N SER A 20 -5.22 -3.85 8.07
CA SER A 20 -5.36 -5.23 7.60
C SER A 20 -6.68 -5.41 6.86
N PHE A 21 -6.77 -6.47 6.07
CA PHE A 21 -8.01 -6.93 5.44
C PHE A 21 -8.94 -7.66 6.42
N ARG A 22 -8.65 -7.67 7.73
CA ARG A 22 -9.51 -8.33 8.72
C ARG A 22 -10.77 -7.50 8.95
N SER A 23 -11.92 -8.17 8.95
CA SER A 23 -13.27 -7.57 9.01
C SER A 23 -13.46 -6.57 10.15
N ASP A 24 -12.79 -6.77 11.29
CA ASP A 24 -13.02 -6.01 12.52
C ASP A 24 -12.74 -4.51 12.36
N TRP A 25 -11.87 -4.14 11.42
CA TRP A 25 -11.42 -2.76 11.19
C TRP A 25 -11.32 -2.39 9.70
N TYR A 26 -11.83 -3.25 8.81
CA TYR A 26 -11.71 -3.07 7.38
C TYR A 26 -12.80 -2.14 6.82
N ALA A 27 -12.40 -0.99 6.29
CA ALA A 27 -13.31 -0.02 5.67
C ALA A 27 -13.14 0.10 4.14
N GLY A 28 -12.32 -0.76 3.50
CA GLY A 28 -12.03 -0.66 2.06
C GLY A 28 -11.04 0.44 1.68
N CYS A 29 -10.31 0.99 2.65
CA CYS A 29 -9.29 2.01 2.41
C CYS A 29 -8.02 1.77 3.22
N PHE A 30 -6.90 2.27 2.69
CA PHE A 30 -5.58 2.18 3.27
C PHE A 30 -4.90 3.56 3.26
N CYS A 31 -4.17 3.86 4.32
CA CYS A 31 -3.39 5.07 4.53
C CYS A 31 -1.89 4.77 4.33
N PHE A 32 -1.22 5.66 3.62
CA PHE A 32 0.22 5.66 3.43
C PHE A 32 0.78 7.04 3.79
N ARG A 33 2.02 7.08 4.24
CA ARG A 33 2.74 8.31 4.58
C ARG A 33 3.94 8.47 3.67
N PHE A 34 4.05 9.62 3.04
CA PHE A 34 5.18 9.98 2.21
C PHE A 34 5.88 11.21 2.78
N TRP A 35 7.21 11.23 2.74
CA TRP A 35 7.98 12.41 3.09
C TRP A 35 8.15 13.27 1.85
N GLN A 36 7.53 14.44 1.83
CA GLN A 36 7.55 15.39 0.72
C GLN A 36 7.82 16.78 1.28
N PHE A 37 8.75 17.53 0.69
CA PHE A 37 9.06 18.93 1.05
C PHE A 37 9.30 19.22 2.55
N GLY A 38 9.83 18.25 3.31
CA GLY A 38 10.11 18.43 4.73
C GLY A 38 8.95 18.13 5.67
N ALA A 39 7.84 17.59 5.15
CA ALA A 39 6.68 17.16 5.92
C ALA A 39 6.28 15.71 5.60
N TRP A 40 5.59 15.06 6.55
CA TRP A 40 4.93 13.77 6.32
C TRP A 40 3.51 14.05 5.81
N GLU A 41 3.25 13.66 4.57
CA GLU A 41 1.94 13.75 3.93
C GLU A 41 1.22 12.40 4.00
N GLU A 42 -0.03 12.41 4.45
CA GLU A 42 -0.89 11.23 4.52
C GLU A 42 -1.75 11.10 3.26
N VAL A 43 -1.68 9.93 2.64
CA VAL A 43 -2.42 9.60 1.42
C VAL A 43 -3.32 8.40 1.69
N ILE A 44 -4.63 8.61 1.55
CA ILE A 44 -5.64 7.55 1.66
C ILE A 44 -6.04 7.10 0.26
N VAL A 45 -5.99 5.79 0.04
CA VAL A 45 -6.42 5.11 -1.19
C VAL A 45 -7.41 4.01 -0.89
N ASP A 46 -8.36 3.80 -1.80
CA ASP A 46 -9.25 2.65 -1.76
C ASP A 46 -8.54 1.36 -2.21
N ASP A 47 -9.11 0.22 -1.84
CA ASP A 47 -8.61 -1.12 -2.15
C ASP A 47 -8.88 -1.59 -3.59
N ARG A 48 -9.59 -0.81 -4.41
CA ARG A 48 -9.96 -1.22 -5.76
C ARG A 48 -8.73 -1.12 -6.67
N LEU A 49 -8.20 -2.30 -7.01
CA LEU A 49 -7.11 -2.44 -7.97
C LEU A 49 -7.67 -3.00 -9.29
N PRO A 50 -7.25 -2.45 -10.44
CA PRO A 50 -7.66 -3.00 -11.72
C PRO A 50 -7.02 -4.40 -11.89
N VAL A 51 -7.85 -5.38 -12.24
CA VAL A 51 -7.46 -6.79 -12.39
C VAL A 51 -7.66 -7.26 -13.82
N ARG A 52 -6.81 -8.18 -14.28
CA ARG A 52 -7.01 -8.92 -15.53
C ARG A 52 -8.15 -9.92 -15.37
N PRO A 53 -8.79 -10.34 -16.47
CA PRO A 53 -9.63 -11.54 -16.48
C PRO A 53 -8.85 -12.72 -15.85
N GLY A 54 -9.40 -13.32 -14.79
CA GLY A 54 -8.71 -14.31 -13.96
C GLY A 54 -8.19 -13.79 -12.61
N GLY A 55 -8.51 -12.54 -12.24
CA GLY A 55 -8.33 -12.02 -10.87
C GLY A 55 -6.92 -11.60 -10.48
N ARG A 56 -5.98 -11.54 -11.44
CA ARG A 56 -4.61 -11.10 -11.19
C ARG A 56 -4.51 -9.56 -11.31
N PRO A 57 -3.85 -8.86 -10.36
CA PRO A 57 -3.62 -7.42 -10.47
C PRO A 57 -2.89 -7.05 -11.77
N LEU A 58 -3.27 -5.93 -12.39
CA LEU A 58 -2.68 -5.45 -13.64
C LEU A 58 -1.26 -4.85 -13.47
N PHE A 59 -0.95 -4.35 -12.26
CA PHE A 59 0.29 -3.64 -11.93
C PHE A 59 1.17 -4.43 -10.95
N VAL A 60 2.02 -3.75 -10.16
CA VAL A 60 2.95 -4.41 -9.22
C VAL A 60 2.19 -5.39 -8.33
N HIS A 61 2.64 -6.64 -8.35
CA HIS A 61 2.13 -7.68 -7.47
C HIS A 61 3.31 -8.39 -6.81
N SER A 62 3.14 -8.83 -5.57
CA SER A 62 4.10 -9.74 -4.94
C SER A 62 4.02 -11.12 -5.62
N ASN A 63 5.08 -11.91 -5.53
CA ASN A 63 5.03 -13.34 -5.89
C ASN A 63 4.09 -14.12 -4.95
N ARG A 64 3.76 -13.56 -3.80
CA ARG A 64 2.69 -14.03 -2.91
C ARG A 64 1.38 -13.34 -3.27
N GLN A 65 0.40 -14.11 -3.71
CA GLN A 65 -0.93 -13.62 -4.11
C GLN A 65 -1.70 -12.91 -2.98
N THR A 66 -1.24 -13.01 -1.74
CA THR A 66 -1.89 -12.42 -0.55
C THR A 66 -1.26 -11.09 -0.10
N GLU A 67 -0.19 -10.62 -0.76
CA GLU A 67 0.49 -9.38 -0.41
C GLU A 67 0.09 -8.25 -1.38
N PHE A 68 -0.93 -7.48 -0.99
CA PHE A 68 -1.47 -6.36 -1.78
C PHE A 68 -0.83 -5.00 -1.45
N TRP A 69 -0.07 -4.92 -0.35
CA TRP A 69 0.55 -3.66 0.10
C TRP A 69 1.46 -3.00 -0.96
N PRO A 70 2.21 -3.72 -1.84
CA PRO A 70 3.00 -3.06 -2.88
C PRO A 70 2.14 -2.35 -3.93
N ALA A 71 1.03 -2.98 -4.34
CA ALA A 71 0.10 -2.43 -5.32
C ALA A 71 -0.62 -1.20 -4.78
N LEU A 72 -1.05 -1.25 -3.51
CA LEU A 72 -1.71 -0.13 -2.83
C LEU A 72 -0.74 1.03 -2.61
N LEU A 73 0.52 0.75 -2.27
CA LEU A 73 1.56 1.76 -2.10
C LEU A 73 1.88 2.45 -3.43
N GLU A 74 1.96 1.69 -4.52
CA GLU A 74 2.12 2.24 -5.88
C GLU A 74 0.93 3.14 -6.26
N LYS A 75 -0.30 2.69 -5.99
CA LYS A 75 -1.52 3.50 -6.19
C LYS A 75 -1.49 4.80 -5.38
N ALA A 76 -1.04 4.75 -4.12
CA ALA A 76 -0.92 5.93 -3.28
C ALA A 76 0.17 6.89 -3.76
N TYR A 77 1.23 6.38 -4.38
CA TYR A 77 2.28 7.21 -4.98
C TYR A 77 1.84 7.85 -6.31
N ALA A 78 0.93 7.22 -7.05
CA ALA A 78 0.41 7.74 -8.32
C ALA A 78 -0.73 8.76 -8.17
N LYS A 79 -1.26 8.94 -6.95
CA LYS A 79 -2.30 9.92 -6.63
C LYS A 79 -1.70 11.34 -6.56
#